data_AF-A0A7Y3DDE8-F1
#
_entry.id   AF-A0A7Y3DDE8-F1
#
_cell.length_a   1.000
_cell.length_b   1.000
_cell.length_c   1.000
_cell.angle_alpha   90.00
_cell.angle_beta   90.00
_cell.angle_gamma   90.00
#
_symmetry.space_group_name_H-M   'P 1'
#
loop_
_entity.id
_entity.type
_entity.pdbx_description
1 polymer ?
#
loop_
_entity_poly.entity_id
_entity_poly.type
_entity_poly.pdbx_seq_one_letter_code
_entity_poly.pdbx_strand_id
1 'polypeptide(L)'
;MSKYAKIEFERRFLLAEIPAGLDAAAGFRRIDDRYLRGTSLRLRRVSDSRGSVIERKLNQKLPHDPPRSGLRIVTSVYLDAIDFELLAQLPADTLR
;
A
#
# COMPACT_ATOMS: atom_id res chain seq x y z
N MET A 1 -6.29 8.30 19.33
CA MET A 1 -6.33 7.74 17.96
C MET A 1 -6.86 8.80 17.00
N SER A 2 -6.30 8.90 15.79
CA SER A 2 -6.81 9.82 14.75
C SER A 2 -8.23 9.42 14.31
N LYS A 3 -9.08 10.41 14.01
CA LYS A 3 -10.49 10.24 13.60
C LYS A 3 -10.69 9.25 12.46
N TYR A 4 -9.73 9.15 11.54
CA TYR A 4 -9.82 8.33 10.33
C TYR A 4 -8.99 7.05 10.39
N ALA A 5 -8.29 6.81 11.50
CA ALA A 5 -7.48 5.63 11.66
C ALA A 5 -8.34 4.37 11.91
N LYS A 6 -7.93 3.25 11.32
CA LYS A 6 -8.51 1.93 11.52
C LYS A 6 -7.47 0.97 12.08
N ILE A 7 -7.92 0.00 12.88
CA ILE A 7 -7.07 -1.11 13.33
C ILE A 7 -7.10 -2.20 12.26
N GLU A 8 -5.93 -2.62 11.81
CA GLU A 8 -5.74 -3.76 10.92
C GLU A 8 -5.08 -4.90 11.70
N PHE A 9 -5.58 -6.13 11.54
CA PHE A 9 -4.94 -7.35 12.03
C PHE A 9 -4.54 -8.25 10.86
N GLU A 10 -3.24 -8.36 10.62
CA GLU A 10 -2.68 -9.05 9.44
C GLU A 10 -1.81 -10.25 9.85
N ARG A 11 -1.92 -11.35 9.10
CA ARG A 11 -1.01 -12.51 9.16
C ARG A 11 -0.39 -12.72 7.79
N ARG A 12 0.91 -13.00 7.75
CA ARG A 12 1.65 -13.28 6.51
C ARG A 12 2.14 -14.72 6.51
N PHE A 13 2.02 -15.35 5.36
CA PHE A 13 2.49 -16.70 5.11
C PHE A 13 3.39 -16.66 3.87
N LEU A 14 4.48 -17.41 3.90
CA LEU A 14 5.27 -17.62 2.70
C LEU A 14 4.49 -18.55 1.77
N LEU A 15 4.41 -18.18 0.50
CA LEU A 15 3.87 -19.05 -0.55
C LEU A 15 5.03 -19.78 -1.20
N ALA A 16 4.99 -21.11 -1.19
CA ALA A 16 6.01 -21.95 -1.83
C ALA A 16 5.87 -21.93 -3.37
N GLU A 17 4.64 -21.83 -3.86
CA GLU A 17 4.29 -21.76 -5.27
C GLU A 17 3.00 -20.98 -5.48
N ILE A 18 2.69 -20.65 -6.74
CA ILE A 18 1.42 -20.04 -7.10
C ILE A 18 0.30 -21.08 -6.91
N PRO A 19 -0.80 -20.74 -6.20
CA PRO A 19 -1.90 -21.68 -6.01
C PRO A 19 -2.46 -22.24 -7.33
N ALA A 20 -2.72 -23.54 -7.37
CA ALA A 20 -3.33 -24.19 -8.52
C ALA A 20 -4.69 -23.55 -8.86
N GLY A 21 -4.95 -23.33 -10.16
CA GLY A 21 -6.16 -22.67 -10.65
C GLY A 21 -6.09 -21.14 -10.69
N LEU A 22 -4.98 -20.53 -10.26
CA LEU A 22 -4.74 -19.10 -10.47
C LEU A 22 -4.17 -18.86 -11.87
N ASP A 23 -4.97 -18.28 -12.77
CA ASP A 23 -4.52 -17.89 -14.11
C ASP A 23 -4.01 -16.45 -14.10
N ALA A 24 -2.74 -16.24 -14.46
CA ALA A 24 -2.16 -14.91 -14.58
C ALA A 24 -2.84 -14.06 -15.68
N ALA A 25 -3.47 -14.69 -16.67
CA ALA A 25 -4.23 -14.02 -17.72
C ALA A 25 -5.63 -13.57 -17.26
N ALA A 26 -6.13 -14.05 -16.12
CA ALA A 26 -7.42 -13.63 -15.55
C ALA A 26 -7.43 -12.17 -15.04
N GLY A 27 -6.26 -11.51 -15.07
CA GLY A 27 -6.08 -10.13 -14.68
C GLY A 27 -5.49 -10.00 -13.27
N PHE A 28 -4.69 -8.96 -13.09
CA PHE A 28 -4.01 -8.66 -11.83
C PHE A 28 -3.98 -7.15 -11.62
N ARG A 29 -3.64 -6.74 -10.41
CA ARG A 29 -3.33 -5.34 -10.09
C ARG A 29 -1.84 -5.22 -9.84
N ARG A 30 -1.18 -4.31 -10.55
CA ARG A 30 0.20 -3.95 -10.24
C ARG A 30 0.21 -2.88 -9.16
N ILE A 31 1.03 -3.07 -8.14
CA ILE A 31 1.16 -2.14 -7.03
C ILE A 31 2.58 -1.59 -7.05
N ASP A 32 2.70 -0.29 -7.30
CA ASP A 32 3.97 0.41 -7.19
C ASP A 32 3.93 1.26 -5.89
N ASP A 33 4.82 0.96 -4.94
CA ASP A 33 4.92 1.65 -3.65
C ASP A 33 6.16 2.54 -3.57
N ARG A 34 6.00 3.70 -2.94
CA ARG A 34 7.07 4.62 -2.55
C ARG A 34 6.99 4.85 -1.04
N TYR A 35 7.95 4.32 -0.30
CA TYR A 35 8.08 4.51 1.14
C TYR A 35 8.85 5.80 1.40
N LEU A 36 8.16 6.84 1.87
CA LEU A 36 8.74 8.17 2.01
C LEU A 36 9.77 8.15 3.15
N ARG A 37 11.03 8.44 2.82
CA ARG A 37 12.16 8.29 3.75
C ARG A 37 11.97 9.14 5.00
N GLY A 38 12.34 8.58 6.15
CA GLY A 38 12.21 9.25 7.44
C GLY A 38 10.78 9.38 7.97
N THR A 39 9.80 8.72 7.34
CA THR A 39 8.39 8.77 7.75
C THR A 39 7.78 7.37 7.83
N SER A 40 6.57 7.28 8.41
CA SER A 40 5.71 6.08 8.35
C SER A 40 4.75 6.09 7.15
N LEU A 41 4.97 7.00 6.20
CA LEU A 41 4.10 7.22 5.05
C LEU A 41 4.54 6.41 3.83
N ARG A 42 3.54 5.92 3.11
CA ARG A 42 3.70 5.19 1.85
C ARG A 42 2.74 5.74 0.82
N LEU A 43 3.29 6.26 -0.27
CA LEU A 43 2.54 6.62 -1.46
C LEU A 43 2.41 5.37 -2.34
N ARG A 44 1.18 5.02 -2.73
CA ARG A 44 0.87 3.82 -3.53
C ARG A 44 0.16 4.21 -4.81
N ARG A 45 0.61 3.63 -5.93
CA ARG A 45 -0.09 3.63 -7.21
C ARG A 45 -0.53 2.21 -7.54
N VAL A 46 -1.78 2.04 -7.92
CA VAL A 46 -2.31 0.75 -8.40
C VAL A 46 -2.69 0.89 -9.86
N SER A 47 -2.23 -0.04 -10.68
CA SER A 47 -2.62 -0.13 -12.09
C SER A 47 -3.31 -1.47 -12.36
N ASP A 48 -4.21 -1.50 -13.34
CA ASP A 48 -4.77 -2.76 -13.83
C ASP A 48 -3.73 -3.54 -14.67
N SER A 49 -4.12 -4.73 -15.15
CA SER A 49 -3.25 -5.58 -15.97
C SER A 49 -2.89 -4.97 -17.34
N ARG A 50 -3.62 -3.94 -17.78
CA ARG A 50 -3.33 -3.19 -19.02
C ARG A 50 -2.45 -1.96 -18.77
N GLY A 51 -2.10 -1.69 -17.51
CA GLY A 51 -1.27 -0.56 -17.12
C GLY A 51 -2.03 0.74 -16.86
N SER A 52 -3.37 0.75 -16.95
CA SER A 52 -4.16 1.91 -16.60
C SER A 52 -4.11 2.13 -15.10
N VAL A 53 -3.82 3.36 -14.66
CA VAL A 53 -3.81 3.70 -13.24
C VAL A 53 -5.26 3.77 -12.73
N ILE A 54 -5.57 2.92 -11.75
CA ILE A 54 -6.92 2.80 -11.18
C ILE A 54 -7.02 3.36 -9.76
N GLU A 55 -5.90 3.54 -9.05
CA GLU A 55 -5.91 4.09 -7.70
C GLU A 55 -4.59 4.78 -7.36
N ARG A 56 -4.68 5.89 -6.62
CA ARG A 56 -3.57 6.62 -6.01
C ARG A 56 -3.92 6.92 -4.57
N LYS A 57 -2.99 6.66 -3.63
CA LYS A 57 -3.24 6.96 -2.21
C LYS A 57 -1.98 7.14 -1.39
N LEU A 58 -2.07 8.00 -0.39
CA LEU A 58 -1.12 8.12 0.70
C LEU A 58 -1.61 7.28 1.88
N ASN A 59 -0.76 6.41 2.42
CA ASN A 59 -1.09 5.58 3.57
C ASN A 59 -0.11 5.87 4.70
N GLN A 60 -0.59 5.81 5.94
CA GLN A 60 0.25 5.76 7.13
C GLN A 60 0.03 4.42 7.83
N LYS A 61 1.11 3.71 8.20
CA LYS A 61 1.03 2.48 8.98
C LYS A 61 1.86 2.64 10.26
N LEU A 62 1.19 2.67 11.40
CA LEU A 62 1.80 2.84 12.73
C LEU A 62 1.67 1.54 13.56
N PRO A 63 2.57 1.31 14.53
CA PRO A 63 2.36 0.25 15.51
C PRO A 63 1.08 0.52 16.33
N HIS A 64 0.40 -0.56 16.74
CA HIS A 64 -0.63 -0.49 17.76
C HIS A 64 0.00 -0.21 19.14
N ASP A 65 -0.71 0.47 20.03
CA ASP A 65 -0.29 0.73 21.41
C ASP A 65 -1.34 0.16 22.38
N PRO A 66 -1.02 -0.85 23.22
CA PRO A 66 0.29 -1.50 23.35
C PRO A 66 0.68 -2.32 22.11
N PRO A 67 1.99 -2.52 21.85
CA PRO A 67 2.46 -3.31 20.71
C PRO A 67 1.92 -4.73 20.72
N ARG A 68 1.30 -5.16 19.61
CA ARG A 68 0.84 -6.53 19.39
C ARG A 68 1.22 -7.00 18.00
N SER A 69 1.68 -8.25 17.89
CA SER A 69 2.04 -8.85 16.60
C SER A 69 0.82 -8.87 15.67
N GLY A 70 1.02 -8.52 14.41
CA GLY A 70 -0.04 -8.43 13.41
C GLY A 70 -0.96 -7.20 13.51
N LEU A 71 -1.03 -6.49 14.65
CA LEU A 71 -1.89 -5.32 14.81
C LEU A 71 -1.18 -4.03 14.38
N ARG A 72 -1.83 -3.25 13.53
CA ARG A 72 -1.35 -1.94 13.05
C ARG A 72 -2.47 -0.92 13.00
N ILE A 73 -2.11 0.35 13.13
CA ILE A 73 -3.03 1.47 12.91
C ILE A 73 -2.78 1.99 11.51
N VAL A 74 -3.82 2.01 10.69
CA VAL A 74 -3.74 2.39 9.28
C VAL A 74 -4.67 3.57 8.99
N THR A 75 -4.14 4.56 8.29
CA THR A 75 -4.90 5.67 7.73
C THR A 75 -4.60 5.76 6.24
N SER A 76 -5.63 5.95 5.42
CA SER A 76 -5.50 6.07 3.97
C SER A 76 -6.19 7.32 3.48
N VAL A 77 -5.51 8.07 2.60
CA VAL A 77 -6.04 9.23 1.89
C VAL A 77 -5.92 8.95 0.41
N TYR A 78 -7.05 8.93 -0.29
CA TYR A 78 -7.08 8.78 -1.74
C TYR A 78 -6.71 10.12 -2.39
N LEU A 79 -5.93 10.04 -3.45
CA LEU A 79 -5.37 11.21 -4.12
C LEU A 79 -5.83 11.24 -5.57
N ASP A 80 -5.95 12.45 -6.10
CA ASP A 80 -6.00 12.64 -7.53
C ASP A 80 -4.60 12.47 -8.15
N ALA A 81 -4.48 12.77 -9.44
CA ALA A 81 -3.20 12.68 -10.14
C ALA A 81 -2.22 13.78 -9.71
N ILE A 82 -2.68 15.01 -9.49
CA ILE A 82 -1.82 16.16 -9.23
C ILE A 82 -1.16 16.03 -7.85
N ASP A 83 -1.96 15.75 -6.83
CA ASP A 83 -1.47 15.57 -5.46
C ASP A 83 -0.48 14.41 -5.37
N PHE A 84 -0.75 13.32 -6.10
CA PHE A 84 0.14 12.18 -6.14
C PHE A 84 1.49 12.54 -6.78
N GLU A 85 1.50 13.20 -7.94
CA GLU A 85 2.75 13.55 -8.62
C GLU A 85 3.58 14.55 -7.81
N LEU A 86 2.93 15.50 -7.12
CA LEU A 86 3.61 16.40 -6.18
C LEU A 86 4.33 15.61 -5.07
N LEU A 87 3.61 14.71 -4.39
CA LEU A 87 4.17 13.90 -3.31
C LEU A 87 5.21 12.89 -3.80
N ALA A 88 5.11 12.43 -5.05
CA ALA A 88 6.06 11.50 -5.65
C ALA A 88 7.47 12.08 -5.79
N GLN A 89 7.62 13.42 -5.78
CA GLN A 89 8.92 14.09 -5.82
C GLN A 89 9.73 13.91 -4.53
N LEU A 90 9.08 13.51 -3.43
CA LEU A 90 9.76 13.29 -2.16
C LEU A 90 10.70 12.07 -2.23
N PRO A 91 11.84 12.11 -1.51
CA PRO A 91 12.76 10.97 -1.43
C PRO A 91 12.05 9.73 -0.87
N ALA A 92 12.17 8.62 -1.59
CA ALA A 92 11.49 7.39 -1.22
C ALA A 92 12.28 6.15 -1.65
N ASP A 93 12.09 5.06 -0.91
CA ASP A 93 12.49 3.73 -1.33
C ASP A 93 11.32 3.07 -2.06
N THR A 94 11.60 2.47 -3.22
CA THR A 94 10.55 2.02 -4.15
C THR A 94 10.44 0.50 -4.20
N LEU A 95 9.22 -0.01 -4.25
CA LEU A 95 8.89 -1.43 -4.40
C LEU A 95 7.83 -1.61 -5.50
N ARG A 96 7.97 -2.64 -6.33
CA ARG A 96 7.09 -2.93 -7.48
C ARG A 96 6.80 -4.41 -7.59
#